data_AF-A0A661L463-F1
#
_entry.id   AF-A0A661L463-F1
#
_cell.length_a   1.000
_cell.length_b   1.000
_cell.length_c   1.000
_cell.angle_alpha   90.00
_cell.angle_beta   90.00
_cell.angle_gamma   90.00
#
_symmetry.space_group_name_H-M   'P 1'
#
loop_
_entity.id
_entity.type
_entity.pdbx_description
1 polymer ?
#
loop_
_entity_poly.entity_id
_entity_poly.type
_entity_poly.pdbx_seq_one_letter_code
_entity_poly.pdbx_strand_id
1 'polypeptide(L)'
;MFFGLVFFTGGGIGILRFPDFYTRLHPAGKLDTLGSLLMMTAVALFNLQHVTVSNILTSIKIMLIVVFVFMSSPTATHAIMDDGARAGLRPWEKGVPKE
;
A
#
# COMPACT_ATOMS: atom_id res chain seq x y z
N MET A 1 -11.48 1.12 10.19
CA MET A 1 -10.36 0.27 10.69
C MET A 1 -10.46 -1.17 10.22
N PHE A 2 -11.60 -1.87 10.42
CA PHE A 2 -11.77 -3.27 9.98
C PHE A 2 -11.47 -3.51 8.49
N PHE A 3 -12.01 -2.68 7.59
CA PHE A 3 -11.70 -2.79 6.16
C PHE A 3 -10.21 -2.63 5.86
N GLY A 4 -9.53 -1.68 6.50
CA GLY A 4 -8.08 -1.50 6.36
C GLY A 4 -7.29 -2.74 6.79
N LEU A 5 -7.71 -3.40 7.87
CA LEU A 5 -7.12 -4.67 8.32
C LEU A 5 -7.28 -5.78 7.27
N VAL A 6 -8.46 -5.88 6.63
CA VAL A 6 -8.70 -6.85 5.55
C VAL A 6 -7.77 -6.59 4.36
N PHE A 7 -7.56 -5.33 3.98
CA PHE A 7 -6.63 -4.97 2.91
C PHE A 7 -5.17 -5.29 3.28
N PHE A 8 -4.72 -4.99 4.49
CA PHE A 8 -3.36 -5.32 4.93
C PHE A 8 -3.11 -6.83 5.01
N THR A 9 -4.06 -7.59 5.56
CA THR A 9 -3.94 -9.05 5.63
C THR A 9 -3.98 -9.66 4.23
N GLY A 10 -4.86 -9.18 3.35
CA GLY A 10 -4.89 -9.56 1.93
C GLY A 10 -3.58 -9.23 1.19
N GLY A 11 -2.97 -8.07 1.50
CA GLY A 11 -1.66 -7.65 0.99
C GLY A 11 -0.55 -8.62 1.38
N GLY A 12 -0.44 -8.92 2.67
CA GLY A 12 0.55 -9.86 3.19
C GLY A 12 0.38 -11.28 2.63
N ILE A 13 -0.85 -11.79 2.58
CA ILE A 13 -1.15 -13.09 1.98
C ILE A 13 -0.84 -13.09 0.47
N GLY A 14 -1.16 -11.99 -0.23
CA GLY A 14 -0.86 -11.81 -1.64
C GLY A 14 0.64 -11.92 -1.93
N ILE A 15 1.47 -11.23 -1.16
CA ILE A 15 2.93 -11.28 -1.29
C ILE A 15 3.46 -12.70 -1.07
N LEU A 16 2.95 -13.43 -0.07
CA LEU A 16 3.37 -14.81 0.22
C LEU A 16 2.90 -15.82 -0.83
N ARG A 17 1.74 -15.59 -1.46
CA ARG A 17 1.13 -16.54 -2.40
C ARG A 17 1.63 -16.37 -3.83
N PHE A 18 1.96 -15.16 -4.24
CA PHE A 18 2.30 -14.87 -5.62
C PHE A 18 3.67 -15.44 -6.03
N PRO A 19 3.76 -16.03 -7.23
CA PRO A 19 4.91 -16.81 -7.64
C PRO A 19 6.15 -15.95 -7.90
N ASP A 20 5.98 -14.71 -8.36
CA ASP A 20 7.05 -13.93 -8.98
C ASP A 20 7.14 -12.50 -8.46
N PHE A 21 8.33 -11.90 -8.58
CA PHE A 21 8.63 -10.54 -8.15
C PHE A 21 7.60 -9.52 -8.65
N TYR A 22 7.30 -9.50 -9.95
CA TYR A 22 6.35 -8.54 -10.53
C TYR A 22 4.92 -8.79 -10.02
N THR A 23 4.56 -10.06 -9.86
CA THR A 23 3.24 -10.43 -9.34
C THR A 23 3.09 -10.12 -7.84
N ARG A 24 4.18 -10.16 -7.06
CA ARG A 24 4.22 -9.75 -5.64
C ARG A 24 4.16 -8.23 -5.47
N LEU A 25 4.65 -7.45 -6.43
CA LEU A 25 4.54 -5.99 -6.41
C LEU A 25 3.10 -5.49 -6.55
N HIS A 26 2.21 -6.24 -7.19
CA HIS A 26 0.81 -5.85 -7.34
C HIS A 26 0.05 -5.72 -6.01
N PRO A 27 -0.01 -6.74 -5.13
CA PRO A 27 -0.61 -6.59 -3.82
C PRO A 27 0.19 -5.63 -2.92
N ALA A 28 1.53 -5.63 -3.03
CA ALA A 28 2.38 -4.73 -2.25
C ALA A 28 2.12 -3.24 -2.57
N GLY A 29 1.82 -2.90 -3.83
CA GLY A 29 1.44 -1.53 -4.18
C GLY A 29 -0.03 -1.22 -3.89
N LYS A 30 -0.95 -2.04 -4.39
CA LYS A 30 -2.39 -1.72 -4.36
C LYS A 30 -3.04 -1.92 -3.00
N LEU A 31 -2.81 -3.08 -2.37
CA LEU A 31 -3.48 -3.44 -1.13
C LEU A 31 -2.89 -2.67 0.06
N ASP A 32 -1.58 -2.39 0.04
CA ASP A 32 -0.90 -1.58 1.05
C ASP A 32 -1.37 -0.11 1.03
N THR A 33 -1.41 0.50 -0.17
CA THR A 33 -1.87 1.89 -0.32
C THR A 33 -3.33 2.03 0.07
N LEU A 34 -4.21 1.12 -0.38
CA LEU A 34 -5.62 1.14 0.05
C LEU A 34 -5.77 0.88 1.56
N GLY A 35 -5.02 -0.08 2.10
CA GLY A 35 -5.03 -0.38 3.54
C GLY A 35 -4.67 0.83 4.39
N SER A 36 -3.57 1.50 4.04
CA SER A 36 -3.09 2.71 4.72
C SER A 36 -4.06 3.89 4.59
N LEU A 37 -4.61 4.14 3.38
CA LEU A 37 -5.65 5.14 3.15
C LEU A 37 -6.85 4.92 4.09
N LEU A 38 -7.41 3.71 4.13
CA LEU A 38 -8.58 3.38 4.96
C LEU A 38 -8.28 3.42 6.47
N MET A 39 -7.09 3.00 6.90
CA MET A 39 -6.68 3.05 8.31
C MET A 39 -6.49 4.49 8.78
N MET A 40 -5.69 5.28 8.06
CA MET A 40 -5.38 6.65 8.44
C MET A 40 -6.61 7.55 8.39
N THR A 41 -7.48 7.38 7.39
CA THR A 41 -8.77 8.09 7.34
C THR A 41 -9.65 7.74 8.54
N ALA A 42 -9.70 6.47 8.96
CA ALA A 42 -10.46 6.08 10.15
C ALA A 42 -9.89 6.72 11.43
N VAL A 43 -8.57 6.83 11.55
CA VAL A 43 -7.92 7.51 12.69
C VAL A 43 -8.20 9.01 12.67
N ALA A 44 -8.16 9.65 11.50
CA ALA A 44 -8.50 11.06 11.36
C ALA A 44 -9.96 11.34 11.78
N LEU A 45 -10.90 10.50 11.34
CA LEU A 45 -12.31 10.60 11.73
C LEU A 45 -12.53 10.35 13.22
N PHE A 46 -11.81 9.39 13.82
CA PHE A 46 -11.86 9.15 15.27
C PHE A 46 -11.36 10.36 16.06
N ASN A 47 -10.30 11.03 15.60
CA ASN A 47 -9.78 12.24 16.24
C ASN A 47 -10.79 13.40 16.22
N LEU A 48 -11.66 13.46 15.20
CA LEU A 48 -12.69 14.48 15.04
C LEU A 48 -13.87 14.33 16.01
N GLN A 49 -14.00 13.21 16.73
CA GLN A 49 -15.11 13.04 17.70
C GLN A 49 -15.04 14.06 18.85
N HIS A 50 -13.82 14.48 19.23
CA HIS A 50 -13.61 15.56 20.19
C HIS A 50 -13.02 16.77 19.46
N VAL A 51 -13.88 17.70 19.07
CA VAL A 51 -13.51 18.86 18.24
C VAL A 51 -12.73 19.89 19.07
N THR A 52 -11.41 19.68 19.16
CA THR A 52 -10.45 20.64 19.68
C THR A 52 -9.57 21.14 18.54
N VAL A 53 -9.07 22.39 18.61
CA VAL A 53 -8.18 22.97 17.58
C VAL A 53 -6.95 22.09 17.31
N SER A 54 -6.41 21.45 18.34
CA SER A 54 -5.30 20.49 18.24
C SER A 54 -5.66 19.24 17.42
N ASN A 55 -6.85 18.69 17.64
CA ASN A 55 -7.32 17.47 16.95
C ASN A 55 -7.58 17.75 15.46
N ILE A 56 -8.14 18.92 15.14
CA ILE A 56 -8.34 19.36 13.75
C ILE A 56 -7.00 19.45 13.03
N LEU A 57 -6.01 20.11 13.64
CA LEU A 57 -4.67 20.23 13.04
C LEU A 57 -4.00 18.86 12.86
N THR A 58 -4.18 17.95 13.82
CA THR A 58 -3.66 16.58 13.73
C THR A 58 -4.31 15.80 12.59
N SER A 59 -5.62 15.87 12.44
CA SER A 59 -6.33 15.20 11.33
C SER A 59 -5.95 15.75 9.97
N ILE A 60 -5.71 17.05 9.83
CA ILE A 60 -5.18 17.65 8.59
C ILE A 60 -3.80 17.08 8.26
N LYS A 61 -2.90 16.97 9.25
CA LYS A 61 -1.57 16.37 9.05
C LYS A 61 -1.68 14.91 8.60
N ILE A 62 -2.58 14.13 9.21
CA ILE A 62 -2.83 12.75 8.80
C ILE A 62 -3.29 12.70 7.34
N MET A 63 -4.25 13.54 6.94
CA MET A 63 -4.72 13.59 5.55
C MET A 63 -3.63 13.99 4.55
N LEU A 64 -2.72 14.90 4.93
CA LEU A 64 -1.56 15.24 4.09
C LEU A 64 -0.60 14.05 3.91
N ILE A 65 -0.35 13.28 4.98
CA ILE A 65 0.47 12.06 4.90
C ILE A 65 -0.18 11.03 3.97
N VAL A 66 -1.50 10.87 4.06
CA VAL A 66 -2.28 9.96 3.21
C VAL A 66 -2.14 10.31 1.73
N VAL A 67 -2.23 11.59 1.37
CA VAL A 67 -2.01 12.06 -0.01
C VAL A 67 -0.58 11.83 -0.46
N PHE A 68 0.39 12.10 0.42
CA PHE A 68 1.80 11.87 0.13
C PHE A 68 2.09 10.39 -0.14
N VAL A 69 1.61 9.49 0.72
CA VAL A 69 1.76 8.04 0.57
C VAL A 69 1.11 7.54 -0.73
N PHE A 70 -0.09 8.05 -1.05
CA PHE A 70 -0.78 7.71 -2.29
C PHE A 70 0.04 8.07 -3.54
N MET A 71 0.81 9.16 -3.50
CA MET A 71 1.68 9.56 -4.60
C MET A 71 3.02 8.81 -4.58
N SER A 72 3.59 8.56 -3.40
CA SER A 72 4.88 7.85 -3.28
C SER A 72 4.79 6.38 -3.67
N SER A 73 3.67 5.71 -3.38
CA SER A 73 3.48 4.28 -3.70
C SER A 73 3.63 3.93 -5.19
N PRO A 74 2.94 4.59 -6.15
CA PRO A 74 3.12 4.31 -7.56
C PRO A 74 4.53 4.67 -8.05
N THR A 75 5.13 5.75 -7.54
CA THR A 75 6.51 6.12 -7.88
C THR A 75 7.51 5.08 -7.41
N ALA A 76 7.40 4.60 -6.16
CA ALA A 76 8.25 3.55 -5.61
C ALA A 76 8.06 2.24 -6.39
N THR A 77 6.82 1.84 -6.66
CA THR A 77 6.54 0.61 -7.43
C THR A 77 7.12 0.69 -8.84
N HIS A 78 6.97 1.82 -9.52
CA HIS A 78 7.55 2.03 -10.85
C HIS A 78 9.08 1.97 -10.84
N ALA A 79 9.73 2.62 -9.87
CA ALA A 79 11.18 2.57 -9.74
C ALA A 79 11.69 1.14 -9.49
N ILE A 80 11.01 0.38 -8.62
CA ILE A 80 11.35 -1.01 -8.33
C ILE A 80 11.14 -1.91 -9.57
N MET A 81 10.07 -1.68 -10.35
CA MET A 81 9.83 -2.42 -11.59
C MET A 81 10.89 -2.13 -12.67
N ASP A 82 11.29 -0.86 -12.84
CA ASP A 82 12.33 -0.48 -13.80
C ASP A 82 13.68 -1.12 -13.44
N ASP A 83 14.05 -1.10 -12.16
CA ASP A 83 15.28 -1.71 -11.68
C ASP A 83 15.26 -3.25 -11.82
N GLY A 84 14.14 -3.90 -11.49
CA GLY A 84 13.95 -5.33 -11.69
C GLY A 84 14.05 -5.76 -13.16
N ALA A 85 13.51 -4.94 -14.06
CA ALA A 85 13.61 -5.17 -15.51
C ALA A 85 15.06 -5.04 -15.99
N ARG A 86 15.81 -4.04 -15.50
CA ARG A 86 17.24 -3.87 -15.80
C ARG A 86 18.10 -4.98 -15.22
N ALA A 87 17.74 -5.53 -14.06
CA ALA A 87 18.40 -6.68 -13.46
C ALA A 87 18.15 -8.00 -14.22
N GLY A 88 17.29 -7.99 -15.24
CA GLY A 88 16.99 -9.16 -16.07
C GLY A 88 15.98 -10.13 -15.46
N LEU A 89 15.25 -9.72 -14.41
CA LEU A 89 14.16 -10.52 -13.85
C LEU A 89 13.07 -10.69 -14.89
N ARG A 90 12.72 -11.94 -15.22
CA ARG A 90 11.69 -12.25 -16.20
C ARG A 90 10.33 -12.41 -15.51
N PRO A 91 9.25 -11.87 -16.09
CA PRO A 91 7.90 -12.15 -15.59
C PRO A 91 7.60 -13.64 -15.60
N TRP A 92 6.94 -14.13 -14.56
CA TRP A 92 6.57 -15.54 -14.51
C TRP A 92 5.49 -15.91 -15.53
N GLU A 93 5.73 -17.01 -16.23
CA GLU A 93 4.82 -17.60 -17.20
C GLU A 93 4.28 -18.95 -16.72
N LYS A 94 3.04 -19.25 -17.11
CA LYS A 94 2.34 -20.47 -16.71
C LYS A 94 3.03 -21.69 -17.33
N GLY A 95 3.81 -22.41 -16.53
CA GLY A 95 4.58 -23.60 -16.95
C GLY A 95 6.04 -23.57 -16.50
N VAL A 96 6.53 -22.43 -16.03
CA VAL A 96 7.88 -22.26 -15.49
C VAL A 96 7.85 -22.44 -13.95
N PRO A 97 8.83 -23.14 -13.34
CA PRO A 97 8.95 -23.21 -11.88
C PRO A 97 8.96 -21.81 -11.25
N LYS A 98 8.45 -21.69 -10.02
CA LYS A 98 8.51 -20.43 -9.27
C LYS A 98 9.97 -20.17 -8.89
N GLU A 99 10.45 -18.95 -9.13
CA GLU A 99 11.75 -18.46 -8.66
C GLU A 99 11.65 -17.85 -7.25
#